data_AF-A0A846F5I9-F1
#
_entry.id   AF-A0A846F5I9-F1
#
_cell.length_a   1.000
_cell.length_b   1.000
_cell.length_c   1.000
_cell.angle_alpha   90.00
_cell.angle_beta   90.00
_cell.angle_gamma   90.00
#
_symmetry.space_group_name_H-M   'P 1'
#
loop_
_entity.id
_entity.type
_entity.pdbx_description
1 polymer ?
#
loop_
_entity_poly.entity_id
_entity_poly.type
_entity_poly.pdbx_seq_one_letter_code
_entity_poly.pdbx_strand_id
1 'polypeptide(L)' 'MTHAAPTQDTKIKWYPIASASRFPKNLGMAARIEGKQIAVFNFDRRGEWFACDNRCPHKGDMV' A
#
# COMPACT_ATOMS: atom_id res chain seq x y z
N MET A 1 -6.89 -21.75 -29.70
CA MET A 1 -6.14 -20.49 -29.69
C MET A 1 -5.47 -20.38 -28.33
N THR A 2 -4.17 -20.64 -28.25
CA THR A 2 -3.43 -20.67 -26.97
C THR A 2 -2.88 -19.27 -26.71
N HIS A 3 -3.45 -18.54 -25.74
CA HIS A 3 -2.87 -17.28 -25.29
C HIS A 3 -1.67 -17.61 -24.41
N ALA A 4 -0.45 -17.35 -24.91
CA ALA A 4 0.75 -17.37 -24.09
C ALA A 4 0.65 -16.23 -23.07
N ALA A 5 0.84 -16.55 -21.79
CA ALA A 5 0.88 -15.54 -20.73
C ALA A 5 2.13 -14.65 -20.88
N PRO A 6 2.02 -13.32 -20.75
CA PRO A 6 3.17 -12.43 -20.83
C PRO A 6 4.09 -12.62 -19.61
N THR A 7 5.27 -13.19 -19.84
CA THR A 7 6.34 -13.31 -18.84
C THR A 7 7.09 -11.98 -18.74
N GLN A 8 6.46 -10.95 -18.15
CA GLN A 8 7.12 -9.68 -17.86
C GLN A 8 7.81 -9.79 -16.50
N ASP A 9 9.14 -9.85 -16.52
CA ASP A 9 9.99 -9.86 -15.33
C ASP A 9 9.81 -8.53 -14.57
N THR A 10 8.94 -8.53 -13.58
CA THR A 10 8.46 -7.29 -12.96
C THR A 10 9.51 -6.81 -11.96
N LYS A 11 10.29 -5.80 -12.34
CA LYS A 11 11.27 -5.19 -11.43
C LYS A 11 10.54 -4.52 -10.26
N ILE A 12 10.69 -5.07 -9.07
CA ILE A 12 10.18 -4.49 -7.82
C ILE A 12 11.05 -3.29 -7.44
N LYS A 13 10.44 -2.12 -7.26
CA LYS A 13 11.09 -0.91 -6.75
C LYS A 13 10.59 -0.63 -5.33
N TRP A 14 11.53 -0.52 -4.40
CA TRP A 14 11.25 -0.23 -2.99
C TRP A 14 11.31 1.27 -2.70
N TYR A 15 10.35 1.79 -1.94
CA TYR A 15 10.29 3.19 -1.54
C TYR A 15 10.28 3.30 -0.02
N PRO A 16 11.28 3.93 0.60
CA PRO A 16 11.23 4.22 2.03
C PRO A 16 10.21 5.33 2.29
N ILE A 17 9.21 5.06 3.13
CA ILE A 17 8.14 6.01 3.43
C ILE A 17 8.26 6.67 4.81
N ALA A 18 8.67 5.93 5.84
CA ALA A 18 8.87 6.40 7.21
C ALA A 18 9.47 5.30 8.10
N SER A 19 9.90 5.65 9.32
CA SER A 19 10.18 4.67 10.38
C SER A 19 8.88 4.03 10.89
N ALA A 20 8.95 2.79 11.36
CA ALA A 20 7.79 2.09 11.95
C ALA A 20 7.18 2.88 13.13
N SER A 21 8.00 3.59 13.91
CA SER A 21 7.58 4.44 15.03
C SER A 21 6.73 5.64 14.62
N ARG A 22 6.75 6.04 13.35
CA ARG A 22 5.93 7.15 12.84
C ARG A 22 4.49 6.72 12.56
N PHE A 23 4.22 5.42 12.46
CA PHE A 23 2.87 4.90 12.26
C PHE A 23 2.16 4.73 13.61
N PRO A 24 0.98 5.33 13.77
CA PRO A 24 0.23 5.20 15.00
C PRO A 24 -0.23 3.75 15.21
N LYS A 25 -0.20 3.30 16.46
CA LYS A 25 -0.62 1.95 16.84
C LYS A 25 -2.13 1.79 16.68
N ASN A 26 -2.56 0.70 16.07
CA ASN A 26 -3.97 0.35 15.78
C ASN A 26 -4.73 1.42 15.00
N LEU A 27 -4.03 2.24 14.22
CA LEU A 27 -4.61 3.32 13.42
C LEU A 27 -3.96 3.33 12.03
N GLY A 28 -4.65 3.99 11.10
CA GLY A 28 -4.17 4.19 9.73
C GLY A 28 -3.38 5.49 9.58
N MET A 29 -2.39 5.47 8.70
CA MET A 29 -1.72 6.66 8.17
C MET A 29 -1.60 6.55 6.66
N ALA A 30 -1.77 7.66 5.96
CA ALA A 30 -1.56 7.72 4.53
C ALA A 30 -0.09 8.07 4.19
N ALA A 31 0.53 7.27 3.33
CA ALA A 31 1.84 7.54 2.73
C ALA A 31 1.67 7.94 1.26
N ARG A 32 2.33 9.03 0.83
CA ARG A 32 2.34 9.45 -0.57
C ARG A 32 3.58 8.91 -1.28
N ILE A 33 3.38 8.16 -2.37
CA ILE A 33 4.44 7.56 -3.18
C ILE A 33 4.15 7.87 -4.65
N GLU A 34 5.04 8.63 -5.30
CA GLU A 34 4.91 8.99 -6.72
C GLU A 34 3.50 9.49 -7.12
N GLY A 35 2.90 10.33 -6.27
CA GLY A 35 1.57 10.91 -6.51
C GLY A 35 0.38 10.02 -6.15
N LYS A 36 0.61 8.75 -5.78
CA LYS A 36 -0.40 7.86 -5.21
C LYS A 36 -0.40 7.96 -3.69
N GLN A 37 -1.52 7.64 -3.07
CA GLN A 37 -1.64 7.56 -1.61
C GLN A 37 -1.95 6.12 -1.21
N ILE A 38 -1.16 5.59 -0.29
CA ILE A 38 -1.29 4.25 0.27
C ILE A 38 -1.70 4.39 1.73
N ALA A 39 -2.82 3.80 2.11
CA ALA A 39 -3.24 3.70 3.50
C ALA A 39 -2.47 2.56 4.16
N VAL A 40 -1.79 2.83 5.26
CA VAL A 40 -0.97 1.88 6.00
C VAL A 40 -1.49 1.78 7.43
N PHE A 41 -1.69 0.55 7.92
CA PHE A 41 -2.22 0.25 9.24
C PHE A 41 -1.24 -0.62 10.03
N ASN A 42 -0.94 -0.23 11.27
CA ASN A 42 -0.09 -0.97 12.20
C ASN A 42 -0.95 -1.61 13.30
N PHE A 43 -1.29 -2.89 13.16
CA PHE A 43 -2.08 -3.64 14.16
C PHE A 43 -1.16 -4.26 15.20
N ASP A 44 -0.70 -3.43 16.14
CA ASP A 44 0.32 -3.82 17.14
C ASP A 44 -0.10 -5.01 18.02
N ARG A 45 -1.41 -5.16 18.30
CA ARG A 45 -1.96 -6.26 19.10
C ARG A 45 -1.76 -7.62 18.44
N ARG A 46 -1.62 -7.65 17.12
CA ARG A 46 -1.37 -8.85 16.31
C ARG A 46 0.05 -8.91 15.73
N GLY A 47 0.81 -7.81 15.84
CA GLY A 47 2.11 -7.68 15.18
C GLY A 47 2.01 -7.63 13.65
N GLU A 48 0.87 -7.19 13.10
CA GLU A 48 0.58 -7.25 11.67
C GLU A 48 0.49 -5.86 11.03
N TRP A 49 0.85 -5.78 9.75
CA TRP A 49 0.76 -4.56 8.94
C TRP A 49 -0.12 -4.80 7.72
N PHE A 50 -0.96 -3.82 7.40
CA PHE A 50 -1.79 -3.85 6.20
C PHE A 50 -1.55 -2.58 5.39
N ALA A 51 -1.53 -2.71 4.07
CA ALA A 51 -1.42 -1.60 3.16
C ALA A 51 -2.37 -1.79 1.97
N CYS A 52 -3.07 -0.73 1.58
CA CYS A 52 -3.92 -0.70 0.40
C CYS A 52 -3.88 0.70 -0.23
N ASP A 53 -4.33 0.80 -1.49
CA ASP A 53 -4.57 2.11 -2.09
C ASP A 53 -5.54 2.90 -1.22
N ASN A 54 -5.22 4.15 -0.90
CA ASN A 54 -6.10 5.05 -0.14
C ASN A 54 -7.18 5.65 -1.05
N ARG A 55 -7.86 4.79 -1.80
CA ARG A 55 -8.84 5.13 -2.84
C ARG A 55 -10.14 4.40 -2.55
N CYS A 56 -11.25 5.13 -2.61
CA CYS A 56 -12.57 4.52 -2.48
C CYS A 56 -12.80 3.54 -3.65
N PRO A 57 -13.09 2.25 -3.39
CA PRO A 57 -13.28 1.26 -4.46
C PRO A 57 -14.51 1.54 -5.33
N HIS A 58 -15.44 2.39 -4.85
CA HIS A 58 -16.68 2.72 -5.57
C HIS A 58 -16.57 4.00 -6.38
N LYS A 59 -16.06 5.08 -5.77
CA LYS A 59 -16.01 6.41 -6.41
C LYS A 59 -14.69 6.65 -7.14
N GLY A 60 -13.63 5.96 -6.74
CA GLY A 60 -12.29 6.21 -7.27
C GLY A 60 -11.67 7.52 -6.78
N ASP A 61 -12.25 8.18 -5.78
CA ASP A 61 -11.65 9.35 -5.13
C ASP A 61 -10.68 8.91 -4.03
N MET A 62 -9.70 9.75 -3.72
CA MET A 62 -8.83 9.55 -2.56
C MET A 62 -9.57 9.92 -1.28
N VAL A 63 -9.42 9.11 -0.23
CA VAL A 63 -10.19 9.21 1.03
C VAL A 63 -9.39 9.91 2.13
#